data_AF-A0AAW7HNN9-F1
#
_entry.id   AF-A0AAW7HNN9-F1
#
_cell.length_a   1.000
_cell.length_b   1.000
_cell.length_c   1.000
_cell.angle_alpha   90.00
_cell.angle_beta   90.00
_cell.angle_gamma   90.00
#
_symmetry.space_group_name_H-M   'P 1'
#
loop_
_entity.id
_entity.type
_entity.pdbx_description
1 polymer ?
#
loop_
_entity_poly.entity_id
_entity_poly.type
_entity_poly.pdbx_seq_one_letter_code
_entity_poly.pdbx_strand_id
1 'polypeptide(L)' 'MRARHRRLTEAQVIEIRRRRARGESPKALAEEFGVCREYIPVLVNGKAWSCIPI' A
#
# COMPACT_ATOMS: atom_id res chain seq x y z
N MET A 1 19.50 -6.41 3.35
CA MET A 1 19.04 -5.03 3.11
C MET A 1 17.56 -4.91 3.50
N ARG A 2 17.23 -4.28 4.63
CA ARG A 2 15.84 -3.90 4.94
C ARG A 2 15.62 -2.49 4.39
N ALA A 3 14.91 -2.38 3.27
CA ALA A 3 14.49 -1.09 2.75
C ALA A 3 13.56 -0.43 3.78
N ARG A 4 14.14 0.49 4.53
CA ARG A 4 13.56 1.22 5.64
C ARG A 4 12.52 2.18 5.08
N HIS A 5 11.25 1.88 5.32
CA HIS A 5 10.10 2.80 5.23
C HIS A 5 10.34 4.03 4.34
N ARG A 6 10.23 3.89 3.01
CA ARG A 6 9.77 5.04 2.22
C ARG A 6 8.41 5.37 2.80
N ARG A 7 8.33 6.50 3.51
CA ARG A 7 7.14 6.96 4.23
C ARG A 7 5.98 7.09 3.23
N LEU A 8 5.24 6.00 3.04
CA LEU A 8 3.92 6.07 2.44
C LEU A 8 3.14 7.09 3.25
N THR A 9 2.56 8.07 2.58
CA THR A 9 1.66 9.02 3.21
C THR A 9 0.25 8.43 3.26
N GLU A 10 -0.59 8.94 4.16
CA GLU A 10 -2.00 8.53 4.25
C GLU A 10 -2.72 8.66 2.89
N ALA A 11 -2.42 9.73 2.15
CA ALA A 11 -2.94 9.95 0.80
C ALA A 11 -2.53 8.82 -0.17
N GLN A 12 -1.28 8.36 -0.13
CA GLN A 12 -0.83 7.24 -0.97
C GLN A 12 -1.48 5.92 -0.55
N VAL A 13 -1.71 5.71 0.75
CA VAL A 13 -2.44 4.52 1.25
C VAL A 13 -3.87 4.50 0.72
N ILE A 14 -4.56 5.64 0.77
CA ILE A 14 -5.93 5.78 0.23
C ILE A 14 -5.93 5.55 -1.28
N GLU A 15 -4.94 6.07 -2.00
CA GLU A 15 -4.80 5.90 -3.45
C GLU A 15 -4.60 4.42 -3.81
N ILE A 16 -3.69 3.72 -3.11
CA ILE A 16 -3.44 2.29 -3.28
C ILE A 16 -4.71 1.49 -3.01
N ARG A 17 -5.45 1.81 -1.95
CA ARG A 17 -6.74 1.15 -1.63
C ARG A 17 -7.78 1.39 -2.74
N ARG A 18 -7.92 2.62 -3.23
CA ARG A 18 -8.84 2.95 -4.32
C ARG A 18 -8.51 2.20 -5.61
N ARG A 19 -7.24 2.19 -6.02
CA ARG A 19 -6.80 1.46 -7.21
C ARG A 19 -6.94 -0.05 -7.03
N ARG A 20 -6.67 -0.57 -5.84
CA ARG A 20 -6.91 -1.98 -5.51
C ARG A 20 -8.40 -2.35 -5.58
N ALA A 21 -9.29 -1.48 -5.11
CA ALA A 21 -10.73 -1.66 -5.23
C ALA A 21 -11.22 -1.64 -6.69
N ARG A 22 -10.51 -0.92 -7.57
CA ARG A 22 -10.71 -0.99 -9.04
C ARG A 22 -10.17 -2.27 -9.68
N GLY A 23 -9.50 -3.14 -8.92
CA GLY A 23 -8.94 -4.39 -9.42
C GLY A 23 -7.50 -4.30 -9.93
N GLU A 24 -6.79 -3.18 -9.73
CA GLU A 24 -5.39 -3.07 -10.15
C GLU A 24 -4.51 -4.12 -9.46
N SER A 25 -3.49 -4.61 -10.17
CA SER A 25 -2.58 -5.63 -9.65
C SER A 25 -1.66 -5.09 -8.55
N PRO A 26 -1.34 -5.89 -7.50
CA PRO A 26 -0.51 -5.43 -6.40
C PRO A 26 0.93 -5.20 -6.87
N LYS A 27 1.35 -5.88 -7.94
CA LYS A 27 2.63 -5.70 -8.59
C LYS A 27 2.75 -4.31 -9.24
N ALA A 28 1.73 -3.87 -9.98
CA ALA A 28 1.73 -2.55 -10.60
C ALA A 28 1.81 -1.43 -9.56
N LEU A 29 0.99 -1.54 -8.51
CA LEU A 29 1.02 -0.62 -7.37
C LEU A 29 2.35 -0.67 -6.61
N ALA A 30 2.94 -1.85 -6.46
CA ALA A 30 4.25 -2.01 -5.85
C ALA A 30 5.36 -1.31 -6.63
N GLU A 31 5.37 -1.45 -7.96
CA GLU A 31 6.36 -0.79 -8.83
C GLU A 31 6.14 0.72 -8.88
N GLU A 32 4.89 1.17 -9.00
CA GLU A 32 4.56 2.60 -9.11
C GLU A 32 4.83 3.37 -7.81
N PHE A 33 4.46 2.79 -6.68
CA PHE A 33 4.69 3.41 -5.37
C PHE A 33 6.04 3.03 -4.75
N GLY A 34 6.80 2.13 -5.39
CA GLY A 34 8.08 1.63 -4.89
C GLY A 34 7.97 0.89 -3.56
N VAL A 35 6.88 0.13 -3.37
CA VAL A 35 6.57 -0.61 -2.15
C VAL A 35 6.67 -2.10 -2.39
N CYS A 36 6.88 -2.89 -1.33
CA CYS A 36 6.88 -4.35 -1.49
C CYS A 36 5.48 -4.85 -1.84
N ARG A 37 5.36 -5.74 -2.84
CA ARG A 37 4.08 -6.37 -3.23
C ARG A 37 3.38 -7.08 -2.05
N GLU A 38 4.16 -7.64 -1.13
CA GLU A 38 3.68 -8.31 0.09
C GLU A 38 3.14 -7.31 1.11
N TYR A 39 3.53 -6.04 1.00
CA TYR A 39 3.05 -4.96 1.85
C TYR A 39 1.68 -4.45 1.41
N ILE A 40 1.33 -4.56 0.12
CA ILE A 40 0.01 -4.16 -0.42
C ILE A 40 -1.15 -4.83 0.34
N PRO A 41 -1.24 -6.17 0.47
CA PRO A 41 -2.33 -6.80 1.21
C PRO A 41 -2.32 -6.48 2.71
N VAL A 42 -1.14 -6.23 3.31
CA VAL A 42 -1.04 -5.80 4.72
C VAL A 42 -1.58 -4.39 4.92
N LEU A 43 -1.38 -3.52 3.92
CA LEU A 43 -1.82 -2.12 3.87
C LEU A 43 -3.33 -2.01 3.57
N VAL A 44 -3.84 -2.87 2.70
CA VAL A 44 -5.28 -3.03 2.41
C VAL A 44 -6.03 -3.57 3.63
N ASN A 45 -5.50 -4.61 4.28
CA ASN A 45 -6.11 -5.18 5.48
C ASN A 45 -5.96 -4.30 6.74
N GLY A 46 -5.31 -3.13 6.64
CA GLY A 46 -5.14 -2.21 7.77
C GLY A 46 -4.16 -2.68 8.87
N LYS A 47 -3.47 -3.82 8.68
CA LYS A 47 -2.53 -4.36 9.68
C LYS A 47 -1.33 -3.46 9.96
N ALA A 48 -0.87 -2.71 8.96
CA ALA A 48 0.24 -1.76 9.11
C ALA A 48 -0.23 -0.30 9.31
N TRP A 49 -1.49 -0.01 9.01
CA TRP A 49 -2.06 1.34 9.05
C TRP A 49 -3.34 1.34 9.87
N SER A 50 -3.20 1.12 11.17
CA SER A 50 -4.33 1.12 12.12
C SER A 50 -4.90 2.52 12.37
N CYS A 51 -4.19 3.59 11.99
CA CYS A 51 -4.66 4.97 12.12
C CYS A 51 -5.62 5.40 10.98
N ILE A 52 -5.71 4.64 9.89
CA ILE A 52 -6.63 4.94 8.79
C ILE A 52 -7.78 3.93 8.83
N PRO A 53 -9.03 4.36 9.02
CA PRO A 53 -10.18 3.45 9.00
C PRO A 53 -10.23 2.70 7.66
N ILE A 54 -10.56 1.40 7.74
CA ILE A 54 -10.72 0.49 6.59
C ILE A 54 -11.97 0.83 5.77
#